data_AF-D2S3K0-F1
#
_entry.id   AF-D2S3K0-F1
#
_cell.length_a   1.000
_cell.length_b   1.000
_cell.length_c   1.000
_cell.angle_alpha   90.00
_cell.angle_beta   90.00
_cell.angle_gamma   90.00
#
_symmetry.space_group_name_H-M   'P 1'
#
loop_
_entity.id
_entity.type
_entity.pdbx_description
1 polymer ?
#
loop_
_entity_poly.entity_id
_entity_poly.type
_entity_poly.pdbx_seq_one_letter_code
_entity_poly.pdbx_strand_id
1 'polypeptide(L)'
;MSETVTVHVWQGGRLDSYDELLERDPDVYEVPIAETEFGKVWEVGDDERVMLAESIDHHGTYAFDVPTDERPATLNVHTNDSYHDREDWGDPVERGLEYREGDDYEPYQCEMWGRIMMWVDRPGESE
;
A
#
# COMPACT_ATOMS: atom_id res chain seq x y z
N MET A 1 -10.36 14.40 -13.48
CA MET A 1 -9.45 13.25 -13.37
C MET A 1 -8.87 13.36 -11.98
N SER A 2 -9.05 12.33 -11.16
CA SER A 2 -8.48 12.30 -9.81
C SER A 2 -6.96 12.32 -9.92
N GLU A 3 -6.30 13.00 -8.99
CA GLU A 3 -4.84 13.01 -8.87
C GLU A 3 -4.37 11.60 -8.48
N THR A 4 -3.25 11.15 -9.04
CA THR A 4 -2.69 9.81 -8.82
C THR A 4 -1.24 9.92 -8.41
N VAL A 5 -0.76 8.96 -7.61
CA VAL A 5 0.63 8.79 -7.21
C VAL A 5 1.15 7.47 -7.75
N THR A 6 2.37 7.49 -8.30
CA THR A 6 3.06 6.27 -8.71
C THR A 6 3.57 5.50 -7.49
N VAL A 7 3.25 4.21 -7.41
CA VAL A 7 3.76 3.30 -6.36
C VAL A 7 4.47 2.12 -7.02
N HIS A 8 5.72 1.90 -6.62
CA HIS A 8 6.48 0.71 -6.97
C HIS A 8 6.21 -0.39 -5.94
N VAL A 9 5.82 -1.56 -6.44
CA VAL A 9 5.49 -2.72 -5.61
C VAL A 9 6.31 -3.91 -6.10
N TRP A 10 7.09 -4.51 -5.21
CA TRP A 10 7.71 -5.81 -5.47
C TRP A 10 6.87 -6.88 -4.81
N GLN A 11 6.41 -7.87 -5.57
CA GLN A 11 5.65 -9.01 -5.06
C GLN A 11 6.45 -10.31 -5.20
N GLY A 12 6.65 -10.97 -4.06
CA GLY A 12 7.34 -12.25 -3.94
C GLY A 12 6.44 -13.34 -3.37
N GLY A 13 6.87 -14.59 -3.55
CA GLY A 13 6.27 -15.71 -2.85
C GLY A 13 6.67 -15.74 -1.38
N ARG A 14 5.91 -16.50 -0.58
CA ARG A 14 6.16 -16.76 0.86
C ARG A 14 7.61 -17.08 1.26
N LEU A 15 8.40 -17.66 0.35
CA LEU A 15 9.76 -18.12 0.64
C LEU A 15 10.83 -17.25 -0.02
N ASP A 16 10.44 -16.22 -0.78
CA ASP A 16 11.38 -15.28 -1.36
C ASP A 16 12.00 -14.42 -0.24
N SER A 17 13.33 -14.27 -0.27
CA SER A 17 14.00 -13.32 0.61
C SER A 17 13.82 -11.89 0.11
N TYR A 18 13.93 -10.92 1.01
CA TYR A 18 13.80 -9.51 0.65
C TYR A 18 14.88 -9.02 -0.33
N ASP A 19 16.12 -9.52 -0.19
CA ASP A 19 17.20 -9.17 -1.10
C ASP A 19 16.90 -9.65 -2.53
N GLU A 20 16.48 -10.92 -2.68
CA GLU A 20 16.10 -11.50 -3.97
C GLU A 20 14.85 -10.83 -4.57
N LEU A 21 13.98 -10.29 -3.71
CA LEU A 21 12.78 -9.58 -4.12
C LEU A 21 13.13 -8.25 -4.81
N LEU A 22 14.06 -7.48 -4.24
CA LEU A 22 14.50 -6.18 -4.78
C LEU A 22 15.44 -6.28 -5.99
N GLU A 23 16.01 -7.45 -6.28
CA GLU A 23 16.74 -7.69 -7.53
C GLU A 23 15.84 -7.75 -8.78
N ARG A 24 14.51 -7.79 -8.59
CA ARG A 24 13.51 -7.83 -9.66
C ARG A 24 13.03 -6.41 -10.01
N ASP A 25 12.52 -6.22 -11.23
CA ASP A 25 11.82 -4.99 -11.57
C ASP A 25 10.50 -4.90 -10.77
N PRO A 26 10.16 -3.74 -10.17
CA PRO A 26 8.89 -3.56 -9.50
C PRO A 26 7.73 -3.54 -10.50
N ASP A 27 6.57 -3.99 -10.04
CA ASP A 27 5.30 -3.63 -10.66
C ASP A 27 4.98 -2.17 -10.34
N VAL A 28 4.51 -1.43 -11.34
CA VAL A 28 4.23 0.01 -11.23
C VAL A 28 2.73 0.24 -11.26
N TYR A 29 2.22 0.91 -10.24
CA TYR A 29 0.80 1.23 -10.10
C TYR A 29 0.57 2.74 -10.03
N GLU A 30 -0.39 3.23 -10.81
CA GLU A 30 -0.94 4.59 -10.66
C GLU A 30 -2.10 4.52 -9.66
N VAL A 31 -1.88 4.97 -8.43
CA VAL A 31 -2.84 4.87 -7.33
C VAL A 31 -3.55 6.20 -7.16
N PRO A 32 -4.89 6.27 -7.23
CA PRO A 32 -5.62 7.50 -6.93
C PRO A 32 -5.34 7.97 -5.50
N ILE A 33 -5.19 9.29 -5.33
CA ILE A 33 -5.16 9.90 -4.01
C ILE A 33 -6.59 9.90 -3.48
N ALA A 34 -6.80 9.20 -2.36
CA ALA A 34 -8.10 9.07 -1.74
C ALA A 34 -8.59 10.41 -1.18
N GLU A 35 -9.86 10.75 -1.42
CA GLU A 35 -10.49 11.98 -0.91
C GLU A 35 -11.03 11.81 0.53
N THR A 36 -10.36 11.02 1.39
CA THR A 36 -10.85 10.73 2.74
C THR A 36 -10.40 11.76 3.78
N GLU A 37 -11.29 12.14 4.71
CA GLU A 37 -10.96 13.05 5.81
C GLU A 37 -10.16 12.37 6.94
N PHE A 38 -10.21 11.03 7.06
CA PHE A 38 -9.69 10.33 8.24
C PHE A 38 -9.01 8.97 7.99
N GLY A 39 -8.30 8.75 6.87
CA GLY A 39 -7.34 7.63 6.72
C GLY A 39 -7.85 6.22 7.07
N LYS A 40 -9.18 6.05 7.12
CA LYS A 40 -9.87 4.84 7.56
C LYS A 40 -10.20 4.04 6.33
N VAL A 41 -9.79 2.77 6.33
CA VAL A 41 -9.93 1.91 5.16
C VAL A 41 -11.36 1.94 4.61
N TRP A 42 -12.41 1.87 5.43
CA TRP A 42 -13.79 1.82 4.96
C TRP A 42 -14.32 3.10 4.29
N GLU A 43 -13.70 4.26 4.54
CA GLU A 43 -14.07 5.56 3.96
C GLU A 43 -13.58 5.71 2.51
N VAL A 44 -12.56 4.94 2.13
CA VAL A 44 -12.00 4.95 0.76
C VAL A 44 -12.98 4.27 -0.20
N GLY A 45 -13.25 4.91 -1.35
CA GLY A 45 -14.03 4.34 -2.44
C GLY A 45 -13.36 3.10 -3.03
N ASP A 46 -14.13 2.16 -3.58
CA ASP A 46 -13.54 0.97 -4.21
C ASP A 46 -12.72 1.33 -5.47
N ASP A 47 -13.02 2.46 -6.11
CA ASP A 47 -12.31 3.04 -7.24
C ASP A 47 -11.06 3.84 -6.85
N GLU A 48 -10.86 4.12 -5.57
CA GLU A 48 -9.68 4.80 -5.01
C GLU A 48 -8.66 3.80 -4.42
N ARG A 49 -8.99 2.51 -4.41
CA ARG A 49 -8.10 1.44 -3.93
C ARG A 49 -7.55 0.61 -5.09
N VAL A 50 -6.34 0.10 -4.88
CA VAL A 50 -5.75 -0.93 -5.73
C VAL A 50 -5.69 -2.24 -4.97
N MET A 51 -6.26 -3.30 -5.55
CA MET A 51 -6.19 -4.66 -5.02
C MET A 51 -4.91 -5.34 -5.48
N LEU A 52 -4.01 -5.65 -4.54
CA LEU A 52 -2.79 -6.42 -4.80
C LEU A 52 -3.04 -7.93 -4.70
N ALA A 53 -3.99 -8.34 -3.84
CA ALA A 53 -4.44 -9.72 -3.73
C ALA A 53 -5.91 -9.80 -3.32
N GLU A 54 -6.70 -10.63 -4.02
CA GLU A 54 -8.14 -10.81 -3.74
C GLU A 54 -8.46 -12.08 -2.93
N SER A 55 -7.49 -13.00 -2.85
CA SER A 55 -7.65 -14.28 -2.13
C SER A 55 -7.26 -14.14 -0.67
N ILE A 56 -8.09 -14.64 0.24
CA ILE A 56 -7.74 -14.72 1.67
C ILE A 56 -6.64 -15.76 1.96
N ASP A 57 -6.41 -16.69 1.04
CA ASP A 57 -5.35 -17.70 1.15
C ASP A 57 -4.01 -17.18 0.62
N HIS A 58 -3.98 -15.93 0.16
CA HIS A 58 -2.75 -15.32 -0.32
C HIS A 58 -1.74 -15.16 0.81
N HIS A 59 -0.47 -15.40 0.49
CA HIS A 59 0.66 -15.21 1.38
C HIS A 59 1.88 -14.91 0.52
N GLY A 60 2.43 -13.71 0.68
CA GLY A 60 3.58 -13.24 -0.08
C GLY A 60 4.47 -12.30 0.72
N THR A 61 5.66 -12.10 0.19
CA THR A 61 6.63 -11.11 0.65
C THR A 61 6.52 -9.88 -0.25
N TYR A 62 6.49 -8.69 0.33
CA TYR A 62 6.29 -7.46 -0.42
C TYR A 62 7.31 -6.40 -0.07
N ALA A 63 7.58 -5.53 -1.04
CA ALA A 63 8.28 -4.27 -0.82
C ALA A 63 7.56 -3.12 -1.54
N PHE A 64 7.64 -1.92 -0.96
CA PHE A 64 6.94 -0.72 -1.43
C PHE A 64 7.85 0.49 -1.49
N ASP A 65 7.71 1.28 -2.56
CA ASP A 65 8.36 2.58 -2.67
C ASP A 65 7.49 3.57 -3.46
N VAL A 66 7.62 4.86 -3.11
CA VAL A 66 7.06 5.97 -3.87
C VAL A 66 8.23 6.75 -4.46
N PRO A 67 8.31 6.97 -5.80
CA PRO A 67 9.38 7.73 -6.41
C PRO A 67 9.54 9.13 -5.82
N THR A 68 10.77 9.64 -5.71
CA THR A 68 11.06 10.92 -5.04
C THR A 68 10.27 12.11 -5.61
N ASP A 69 10.00 12.12 -6.91
CA ASP A 69 9.23 13.18 -7.60
C ASP A 69 7.72 13.15 -7.32
N GLU A 70 7.23 12.07 -6.73
CA GLU A 70 5.82 11.87 -6.36
C GLU A 70 5.59 12.05 -4.85
N ARG A 71 6.65 12.41 -4.10
CA ARG A 71 6.59 12.72 -2.68
C ARG A 71 6.26 14.20 -2.48
N PRO A 72 5.60 14.60 -1.37
CA PRO A 72 5.22 13.76 -0.23
C PRO A 72 3.90 13.00 -0.41
N ALA A 73 3.84 11.76 0.07
CA ALA A 73 2.67 10.88 -0.01
C ALA A 73 2.61 9.90 1.17
N THR A 74 1.40 9.52 1.59
CA THR A 74 1.22 8.46 2.60
C THR A 74 0.61 7.23 1.94
N LEU A 75 1.40 6.16 1.81
CA LEU A 75 0.93 4.87 1.28
C LEU A 75 0.37 4.02 2.41
N ASN A 76 -0.89 3.66 2.32
CA ASN A 76 -1.54 2.77 3.28
C ASN A 76 -1.68 1.38 2.66
N VAL A 77 -1.34 0.35 3.43
CA VAL A 77 -1.52 -1.06 3.04
C VAL A 77 -2.37 -1.76 4.10
N HIS A 78 -3.47 -2.34 3.66
CA HIS A 78 -4.39 -3.09 4.52
C HIS A 78 -4.44 -4.54 4.08
N THR A 79 -4.35 -5.44 5.05
CA THR A 79 -4.47 -6.88 4.83
C THR A 79 -5.64 -7.43 5.63
N ASN A 80 -6.48 -8.28 5.03
CA ASN A 80 -7.66 -8.81 5.68
C ASN A 80 -7.91 -10.29 5.33
N ASP A 81 -8.21 -11.10 6.34
CA ASP A 81 -8.58 -12.52 6.22
C ASP A 81 -10.10 -12.78 6.33
N SER A 82 -10.90 -11.74 6.57
CA SER A 82 -12.36 -11.79 6.72
C SER A 82 -13.10 -11.90 5.38
N TYR A 83 -14.08 -12.80 5.36
CA TYR A 83 -14.92 -13.10 4.20
C TYR A 83 -16.21 -12.28 4.11
N HIS A 84 -16.62 -11.62 5.19
CA HIS A 84 -18.06 -11.39 5.43
C HIS A 84 -18.51 -9.93 5.33
N ASP A 85 -17.82 -8.92 5.91
CA ASP A 85 -18.27 -7.52 5.85
C ASP A 85 -17.14 -6.46 5.85
N ARG A 86 -17.33 -5.34 5.12
CA ARG A 86 -16.40 -4.17 5.06
C ARG A 86 -16.17 -3.51 6.42
N GLU A 87 -17.14 -3.64 7.31
CA GLU A 87 -17.13 -3.06 8.66
C GLU A 87 -16.24 -3.86 9.63
N ASP A 88 -15.97 -5.13 9.30
CA ASP A 88 -15.03 -5.99 10.03
C ASP A 88 -13.58 -5.78 9.56
N TRP A 89 -13.36 -4.85 8.61
CA TRP A 89 -12.02 -4.49 8.19
C TRP A 89 -11.40 -3.65 9.28
N GLY A 90 -10.44 -4.25 9.99
CA GLY A 90 -9.72 -3.60 11.08
C GLY A 90 -8.91 -2.38 10.62
N ASP A 91 -8.10 -1.85 11.53
CA ASP A 91 -7.09 -0.87 11.14
C ASP A 91 -6.12 -1.49 10.10
N PRO A 92 -5.54 -0.70 9.18
CA PRO A 92 -4.45 -1.17 8.33
C PRO A 92 -3.32 -1.76 9.17
N VAL A 93 -2.69 -2.82 8.63
CA VAL A 93 -1.61 -3.54 9.33
C VAL A 93 -0.40 -2.65 9.54
N GLU A 94 -0.14 -1.75 8.59
CA GLU A 94 0.80 -0.64 8.72
C GLU A 94 0.01 0.67 8.57
N ARG A 95 0.00 1.49 9.62
CA ARG A 95 -0.66 2.79 9.60
C ARG A 95 0.21 3.78 8.81
N GLY A 96 0.03 3.77 7.50
CA GLY A 96 0.56 4.79 6.58
C GLY A 96 2.09 4.84 6.55
N LEU A 97 2.68 4.28 5.49
CA LEU A 97 4.08 4.52 5.14
C LEU A 97 4.19 5.94 4.59
N GLU A 98 4.71 6.85 5.40
CA GLU A 98 4.86 8.26 5.02
C GLU A 98 6.17 8.48 4.27
N TYR A 99 6.05 8.85 2.99
CA TYR A 99 7.17 9.19 2.10
C TYR A 99 7.30 10.70 1.98
N ARG A 100 8.45 11.25 2.35
CA ARG A 100 8.78 12.68 2.28
C ARG A 100 9.81 12.97 1.19
N GLU A 101 9.84 14.21 0.69
CA GLU A 101 10.73 14.67 -0.40
C GLU A 101 12.23 14.47 -0.13
N GLY A 102 12.65 14.27 1.12
CA GLY A 102 14.05 14.07 1.53
C GLY A 102 14.37 12.68 2.09
N ASP A 103 13.44 11.73 1.96
CA ASP A 103 13.64 10.39 2.49
C ASP A 103 14.55 9.56 1.57
N ASP A 104 15.73 9.16 2.05
CA ASP A 104 16.67 8.31 1.30
C ASP A 104 16.59 6.83 1.73
N TYR A 105 15.49 6.40 2.37
CA TYR A 105 15.39 5.03 2.86
C TYR A 105 15.03 4.02 1.76
N GLU A 106 15.48 2.78 1.98
CA GLU A 106 15.18 1.62 1.13
C GLU A 106 13.68 1.31 1.12
N PRO A 107 13.15 0.63 0.08
CA PRO A 107 11.76 0.23 0.02
C PRO A 107 11.31 -0.45 1.32
N TYR A 108 10.13 -0.07 1.82
CA TYR A 108 9.57 -0.71 3.01
C TYR A 108 9.17 -2.14 2.69
N GLN A 109 9.54 -3.08 3.54
CA GLN A 109 9.46 -4.52 3.29
C GLN A 109 8.64 -5.23 4.38
N CYS A 110 7.69 -6.08 3.99
CA CYS A 110 6.93 -6.90 4.93
C CYS A 110 6.37 -8.19 4.33
N GLU A 111 6.11 -9.19 5.19
CA GLU A 111 5.30 -10.36 4.85
C GLU A 111 3.82 -10.03 5.06
N MET A 112 2.96 -10.44 4.12
CA MET A 112 1.52 -10.17 4.18
C MET A 112 0.69 -11.40 3.82
N TRP A 113 -0.51 -11.46 4.42
CA TRP A 113 -1.47 -12.55 4.29
C TRP A 113 -2.86 -12.03 4.00
N GLY A 114 -3.66 -12.83 3.29
CA GLY A 114 -5.05 -12.50 3.05
C GLY A 114 -5.26 -11.60 1.84
N ARG A 115 -6.41 -10.95 1.80
CA ARG A 115 -6.69 -9.91 0.82
C ARG A 115 -5.80 -8.71 1.11
N ILE A 116 -5.14 -8.19 0.09
CA ILE A 116 -4.21 -7.07 0.21
C ILE A 116 -4.70 -5.95 -0.68
N MET A 117 -4.84 -4.78 -0.08
CA MET A 117 -5.23 -3.55 -0.76
C MET A 117 -4.34 -2.40 -0.35
N MET A 118 -4.15 -1.48 -1.29
CA MET A 118 -3.42 -0.24 -1.05
C MET A 118 -4.21 0.97 -1.52
N TRP A 119 -3.98 2.10 -0.86
CA TRP A 119 -4.44 3.41 -1.27
C TRP A 119 -3.43 4.46 -0.81
N VAL A 120 -3.47 5.63 -1.43
CA VAL A 120 -2.60 6.75 -1.07
C VAL A 120 -3.45 7.87 -0.50
N ASP A 121 -3.03 8.41 0.64
CA ASP A 121 -3.56 9.66 1.18
C ASP A 121 -2.57 10.79 0.92
N ARG A 122 -3.07 12.03 0.89
CA ARG A 122 -2.19 13.19 1.02
C ARG A 122 -1.44 13.10 2.35
N PRO A 123 -0.18 13.53 2.41
CA PRO A 123 0.55 13.58 3.66
C PRO A 123 -0.29 14.39 4.67
N GLY A 124 -0.50 13.82 5.85
CA GLY A 124 -1.21 14.52 6.90
C GLY A 124 -0.48 15.83 7.17
N GLU A 125 -1.21 16.95 7.22
CA GLU A 125 -0.65 18.18 7.76
C GLU A 125 -0.25 17.88 9.20
N SER A 126 1.03 17.57 9.42
CA SER A 126 1.58 17.47 10.76
C SER A 126 1.51 18.88 11.36
N GLU A 127 0.45 19.15 12.12
CA GLU A 127 0.37 20.33 13.01
C GLU A 127 1.36 20.23 14.17
#